data_AF-A0A6I6WFC2-F1
#
_entry.id   AF-A0A6I6WFC2-F1
#
_cell.length_a   1.000
_cell.length_b   1.000
_cell.length_c   1.000
_cell.angle_alpha   90.00
_cell.angle_beta   90.00
_cell.angle_gamma   90.00
#
_symmetry.space_group_name_H-M   'P 1'
#
loop_
_entity.id
_entity.type
_entity.pdbx_description
1 polymer ?
#
loop_
_entity_poly.entity_id
_entity_poly.type
_entity_poly.pdbx_seq_one_letter_code
_entity_poly.pdbx_strand_id
1 'polypeptide(L)' 'MTSTLTGPGEPGRTPEAGTGAAPSSTAANEAIRRFVAGRTVWSKEALAELDRLRGQWQRAVRAEMVKAA' A
#
# COMPACT_ATOMS: atom_id res chain seq x y z
N MET A 1 -31.90 40.44 7.00
CA MET A 1 -32.16 39.04 7.36
C MET A 1 -31.28 38.19 6.45
N THR A 2 -30.14 37.69 6.94
CA THR A 2 -29.16 36.89 6.17
C THR A 2 -29.18 35.47 6.70
N SER A 3 -29.38 34.47 5.84
CA SER A 3 -29.23 33.05 6.18
C SER A 3 -28.16 32.46 5.27
N THR A 4 -26.92 32.48 5.75
CA THR A 4 -25.83 31.69 5.18
C THR A 4 -25.75 30.38 5.97
N LEU A 5 -26.24 29.29 5.37
CA LEU A 5 -26.17 27.94 5.93
C LEU A 5 -24.79 27.34 5.60
N THR A 6 -23.78 27.64 6.41
CA THR A 6 -22.47 26.98 6.37
C THR A 6 -22.52 25.75 7.27
N GLY A 7 -22.69 24.57 6.67
CA GLY A 7 -22.39 23.31 7.33
C GLY A 7 -20.98 22.85 6.98
N PRO A 8 -20.03 22.76 7.93
CA PRO A 8 -18.76 22.07 7.70
C PRO A 8 -18.97 20.56 7.87
N GLY A 9 -19.28 19.87 6.78
CA GLY A 9 -19.27 18.42 6.70
C GLY A 9 -17.84 17.89 6.49
N GLU A 10 -17.22 17.47 7.60
CA GLU A 10 -16.21 16.41 7.77
C GLU A 10 -14.83 16.50 7.07
N PRO A 11 -13.72 16.54 7.85
CA PRO A 11 -12.41 16.11 7.40
C PRO A 11 -12.30 14.59 7.62
N GLY A 12 -12.69 13.80 6.62
CA GLY A 12 -12.83 12.36 6.84
C GLY A 12 -12.58 11.52 5.58
N ARG A 13 -11.44 11.72 4.91
CA ARG A 13 -10.92 10.70 3.99
C ARG A 13 -9.54 10.24 4.45
N THR A 14 -9.50 9.61 5.61
CA THR A 14 -8.59 8.50 5.81
C THR A 14 -8.99 7.42 4.80
N PRO A 15 -8.12 6.97 3.88
CA PRO A 15 -8.37 5.70 3.23
C PRO A 15 -8.28 4.66 4.34
N GLU A 16 -9.45 4.22 4.81
CA GLU A 16 -9.58 3.09 5.70
C GLU A 16 -8.82 1.93 5.08
N ALA A 17 -7.81 1.46 5.80
CA ALA A 17 -7.12 0.23 5.48
C ALA A 17 -8.17 -0.87 5.42
N GLY A 18 -8.61 -1.19 4.21
CA GLY A 18 -9.53 -2.27 3.93
C GLY A 18 -8.94 -3.58 4.40
N THR A 19 -9.33 -3.97 5.61
CA THR A 19 -9.26 -5.32 6.15
C THR A 19 -9.83 -6.30 5.13
N GLY A 20 -9.00 -7.21 4.61
CA GLY A 20 -9.46 -8.43 3.93
C GLY A 20 -9.34 -8.50 2.40
N ALA A 21 -8.64 -7.58 1.73
CA ALA A 21 -8.27 -7.78 0.33
C ALA A 21 -7.11 -8.78 0.24
N ALA A 22 -7.23 -9.81 -0.61
CA ALA A 22 -6.08 -10.63 -1.03
C ALA A 22 -4.88 -9.71 -1.35
N PRO A 23 -3.63 -10.09 -1.06
CA PRO A 23 -2.49 -9.17 -1.14
C PRO A 23 -2.38 -8.62 -2.58
N SER A 24 -2.88 -7.40 -2.76
CA SER A 24 -2.81 -6.68 -4.04
C SER A 24 -1.36 -6.31 -4.32
N SER A 25 -1.01 -6.24 -5.60
CA SER A 25 0.28 -5.71 -6.06
C SER A 25 0.56 -4.34 -5.43
N THR A 26 -0.45 -3.51 -5.21
CA THR A 26 -0.33 -2.20 -4.56
C THR A 26 0.07 -2.32 -3.09
N ALA A 27 -0.56 -3.22 -2.33
CA ALA A 27 -0.28 -3.43 -0.90
C ALA A 27 1.14 -3.99 -0.67
N ALA A 28 1.55 -4.95 -1.50
CA ALA A 28 2.91 -5.48 -1.45
C ALA A 28 3.97 -4.41 -1.80
N ASN A 29 3.67 -3.54 -2.78
CA ASN A 29 4.56 -2.44 -3.14
C ASN A 29 4.67 -1.38 -2.03
N GLU A 30 3.57 -1.09 -1.33
CA GLU A 30 3.59 -0.18 -0.18
C GLU A 30 4.42 -0.74 0.98
N ALA A 31 4.34 -2.05 1.25
CA ALA A 31 5.19 -2.72 2.24
C ALA A 31 6.69 -2.61 1.88
N ILE A 32 7.05 -2.81 0.60
CA ILE A 32 8.43 -2.60 0.11
C ILE A 32 8.86 -1.15 0.34
N ARG A 33 8.02 -0.17 -0.03
CA ARG A 33 8.33 1.26 0.14
C ARG A 33 8.56 1.62 1.60
N ARG A 34 7.71 1.14 2.52
CA ARG A 34 7.88 1.33 3.98
C ARG A 34 9.16 0.68 4.49
N PHE A 35 9.49 -0.52 4.01
CA PHE A 35 10.69 -1.24 4.44
C PHE A 35 12.00 -0.59 3.96
N VAL A 36 11.98 0.02 2.77
CA VAL A 36 13.12 0.75 2.18
C VAL A 36 13.24 2.16 2.77
N ALA A 37 12.13 2.79 3.16
CA ALA A 37 12.11 4.18 3.62
C ALA A 37 13.03 4.41 4.83
N GLY A 38 13.93 5.38 4.69
CA GLY A 38 14.86 5.79 5.76
C GLY A 38 16.02 4.82 6.01
N ARG A 39 16.12 3.72 5.25
CA ARG A 39 17.20 2.75 5.43
C ARG A 39 18.39 3.08 4.53
N THR A 40 19.52 3.42 5.14
CA THR A 40 20.77 3.75 4.44
C THR A 40 21.80 2.62 4.48
N VAL A 41 21.61 1.61 5.33
CA VAL A 41 22.49 0.45 5.49
C VAL A 41 21.73 -0.85 5.25
N TRP A 42 22.33 -1.72 4.44
CA TRP A 42 21.74 -2.98 3.99
C TRP A 42 22.52 -4.17 4.52
N SER A 43 21.96 -4.83 5.52
CA SER A 43 22.47 -6.13 5.99
C SER A 43 22.00 -7.26 5.06
N LYS A 44 22.71 -8.38 5.07
CA LYS A 44 22.35 -9.58 4.30
C LYS A 44 20.92 -10.06 4.62
N GLU A 45 20.52 -9.96 5.87
CA GLU A 45 19.14 -10.25 6.33
C GLU A 45 18.11 -9.24 5.80
N ALA A 46 18.46 -7.96 5.76
CA ALA A 46 17.59 -6.92 5.19
C ALA A 46 17.36 -7.13 3.68
N LEU A 47 18.38 -7.61 2.96
CA LEU A 47 18.25 -7.99 1.55
C LEU A 47 17.39 -9.24 1.36
N ALA A 48 17.51 -10.24 2.24
CA ALA A 48 16.67 -11.43 2.20
C ALA A 48 15.18 -11.10 2.43
N GLU A 49 14.91 -10.17 3.34
CA GLU A 49 13.55 -9.71 3.59
C GLU A 49 13.01 -8.85 2.43
N LEU A 50 13.85 -8.00 1.82
CA LEU A 50 13.46 -7.28 0.60
C LEU A 50 13.15 -8.24 -0.56
N ASP A 51 13.93 -9.30 -0.72
CA ASP A 51 13.71 -10.32 -1.74
C ASP A 51 12.38 -11.05 -1.52
N ARG A 52 12.07 -11.43 -0.27
CA ARG A 52 10.75 -11.99 0.08
C ARG A 52 9.60 -11.05 -0.27
N LEU A 53 9.72 -9.77 0.05
CA LEU A 53 8.69 -8.78 -0.26
C LEU A 53 8.53 -8.60 -1.78
N ARG A 54 9.63 -8.57 -2.53
CA ARG A 54 9.61 -8.54 -4.01
C ARG A 54 8.97 -9.79 -4.62
N GLY A 55 9.28 -10.97 -4.10
CA GLY A 55 8.68 -12.22 -4.57
C GLY A 55 7.16 -12.23 -4.38
N GLN A 56 6.67 -11.72 -3.24
CA GLN A 56 5.23 -11.56 -3.00
C GLN A 56 4.59 -10.56 -3.96
N TRP A 57 5.24 -9.41 -4.20
CA TRP A 57 4.78 -8.42 -5.17
C TRP A 57 4.70 -8.99 -6.59
N GLN A 58 5.75 -9.68 -7.05
CA GLN A 58 5.76 -10.27 -8.40
C GLN A 58 4.66 -11.31 -8.59
N ARG A 59 4.38 -12.13 -7.56
CA ARG A 59 3.28 -13.10 -7.60
C ARG A 59 1.92 -12.41 -7.68
N ALA A 60 1.72 -11.34 -6.91
CA ALA A 60 0.49 -10.54 -6.96
C ALA A 60 0.31 -9.87 -8.34
N VAL A 61 1.36 -9.24 -8.88
CA VAL A 61 1.33 -8.62 -10.23
C VAL A 61 0.99 -9.67 -11.29
N ARG A 62 1.63 -10.84 -11.24
CA ARG A 62 1.36 -11.92 -12.20
C ARG A 62 -0.08 -12.42 -12.12
N ALA A 63 -0.62 -12.56 -10.91
CA ALA A 63 -2.02 -12.96 -10.71
C ALA A 63 -3.00 -11.91 -11.26
N GLU A 64 -2.72 -10.62 -11.08
CA GLU A 64 -3.54 -9.55 -11.64
C GLU A 64 -3.46 -9.47 -13.17
N MET A 65 -2.27 -9.66 -13.75
CA MET A 65 -2.09 -9.72 -15.21
C MET A 65 -2.84 -10.91 -15.83
N VAL A 66 -2.82 -12.08 -15.19
CA VAL A 66 -3.56 -13.26 -15.66
C VAL A 66 -5.08 -13.05 -15.55
N LYS A 67 -5.55 -12.33 -14.53
CA LYS A 67 -6.98 -12.02 -14.38
C LYS A 67 -7.48 -10.97 -15.38
N ALA A 68 -6.57 -10.15 -15.94
CA ALA A 68 -6.89 -9.08 -16.88
C ALA A 68 -6.79 -9.50 -18.36
N ALA A 69 -6.36 -10.73 -18.65
CA ALA A 69 -6.25 -11.32 -19.99
C ALA A 69 -7.44 -12.23 -20.30
#